data_AF-A0A952X786-F1
#
_entry.id   AF-A0A952X786-F1
#
_cell.length_a   1.000
_cell.length_b   1.000
_cell.length_c   1.000
_cell.angle_alpha   90.00
_cell.angle_beta   90.00
_cell.angle_gamma   90.00
#
_symmetry.space_group_name_H-M   'P 1'
#
loop_
_entity.id
_entity.type
_entity.pdbx_description
1 polymer ?
#
loop_
_entity_poly.entity_id
_entity_poly.type
_entity_poly.pdbx_seq_one_letter_code
_entity_poly.pdbx_strand_id
1 'polypeptide(L)' 'MGFSFGHLILLLIIVLVVFGVGKLPQVMGDLGKGIRAFKDGMKEGEKEDEIKKDNKEK' A
#
# COMPACT_ATOMS: atom_id res chain seq x y z
N MET A 1 21.16 11.53 20.42
CA MET A 1 20.51 12.46 19.45
C MET A 1 19.82 11.61 18.40
N GLY A 2 18.62 11.14 18.72
CA GLY A 2 17.87 10.24 17.85
C GLY A 2 17.31 10.96 16.64
N PHE A 3 17.01 10.20 15.59
CA PHE A 3 16.19 10.63 14.45
C PHE A 3 14.85 11.18 14.98
N SER A 4 14.85 12.48 15.29
CA SER A 4 13.67 13.19 15.75
C SER A 4 12.74 13.40 14.56
N PHE A 5 11.43 13.39 14.82
CA PHE A 5 10.38 13.66 13.84
C PHE A 5 10.64 14.93 13.00
N GLY A 6 11.40 15.91 13.53
CA GLY A 6 11.82 17.09 12.78
C GLY A 6 12.67 16.80 11.53
N HIS A 7 13.57 15.79 11.58
CA HIS A 7 14.39 15.41 10.42
C HIS A 7 13.54 14.76 9.32
N LEU A 8 12.58 13.92 9.70
CA LEU A 8 11.64 13.29 8.77
C LEU A 8 10.79 14.34 8.05
N ILE A 9 10.30 15.36 8.77
CA ILE A 9 9.53 16.46 8.19
C ILE A 9 10.38 17.29 7.22
N LEU A 10 11.62 17.63 7.57
CA LEU A 10 12.52 18.38 6.68
C LEU A 10 12.81 17.62 5.39
N LEU A 11 13.09 16.30 5.49
CA LEU A 11 13.30 15.44 4.34
C LEU A 11 12.04 15.35 3.46
N LEU A 12 10.87 15.23 4.08
CA LEU A 12 9.59 15.19 3.37
C LEU A 12 9.34 16.48 2.57
N ILE A 13 9.67 17.65 3.13
CA ILE A 13 9.58 18.93 2.43
C ILE A 13 10.50 18.96 1.20
N ILE A 14 11.75 18.51 1.34
CA ILE A 14 12.71 18.47 0.21
C ILE A 14 12.17 17.58 -0.92
N VAL A 15 11.68 16.40 -0.58
CA VAL A 15 11.04 15.48 -1.54
C VAL A 15 9.83 16.16 -2.19
N LEU A 16 9.01 16.86 -1.41
CA LEU A 16 7.84 17.57 -1.93
C LEU A 16 8.19 18.67 -2.93
N VAL A 17 9.31 19.37 -2.73
CA VAL A 17 9.80 20.43 -3.65
C VAL A 17 10.32 19.82 -4.95
N VAL A 18 11.08 18.71 -4.87
CA VAL A 18 11.62 18.03 -6.06
C VAL A 18 10.53 17.38 -6.90
N PHE A 19 9.59 16.69 -6.26
CA PHE A 19 8.50 15.99 -6.94
C PHE A 19 7.31 16.91 -7.27
N GLY A 20 7.10 17.96 -6.48
CA GLY A 20 5.95 18.86 -6.58
C GLY A 20 4.69 18.30 -5.90
N VAL A 21 3.83 19.21 -5.40
CA VAL A 21 2.60 18.87 -4.65
C VAL A 21 1.55 18.09 -5.47
N GLY A 22 1.59 18.20 -6.79
CA GLY A 22 0.63 17.53 -7.69
C GLY A 22 1.04 16.13 -8.12
N LYS A 23 2.34 15.82 -8.16
CA LYS A 23 2.82 14.50 -8.60
C LYS A 23 2.70 13.45 -7.51
N LEU A 24 2.89 13.85 -6.24
CA LEU A 24 2.84 12.93 -5.11
C LEU A 24 1.44 12.24 -4.98
N PRO A 25 0.30 12.95 -5.00
CA PRO A 25 -1.02 12.32 -4.95
C PRO A 25 -1.32 11.45 -6.18
N GLN A 26 -0.83 11.83 -7.35
CA GLN A 26 -1.03 11.05 -8.59
C GLN A 26 -0.31 9.69 -8.50
N VAL A 27 0.97 9.69 -8.14
CA VAL A 27 1.78 8.47 -7.98
C VAL A 27 1.24 7.60 -6.84
N MET A 28 0.86 8.20 -5.71
CA MET A 28 0.25 7.48 -4.59
C MET A 28 -1.12 6.90 -4.94
N GLY A 29 -1.89 7.58 -5.79
CA GLY A 29 -3.17 7.08 -6.30
C GLY A 29 -2.99 5.82 -7.14
N ASP A 30 -2.00 5.80 -8.04
CA ASP A 30 -1.73 4.64 -8.90
C ASP A 30 -1.12 3.46 -8.13
N LEU A 31 -0.19 3.73 -7.20
CA LEU A 31 0.33 2.73 -6.27
C LEU A 31 -0.78 2.18 -5.36
N GLY A 32 -1.65 3.05 -4.83
CA GLY A 32 -2.76 2.66 -3.96
C GLY A 32 -3.77 1.75 -4.65
N LYS A 33 -4.07 2.00 -5.93
CA LYS A 33 -4.91 1.11 -6.74
C LYS A 33 -4.26 -0.27 -6.92
N GLY A 34 -2.95 -0.32 -7.20
CA GLY A 34 -2.20 -1.57 -7.33
C GLY A 34 -2.18 -2.38 -6.03
N ILE A 35 -1.89 -1.74 -4.90
CA ILE A 35 -1.89 -2.38 -3.58
C ILE A 35 -3.30 -2.88 -3.21
N ARG A 36 -4.36 -2.12 -3.55
CA ARG A 36 -5.74 -2.52 -3.31
C ARG A 36 -6.12 -3.75 -4.13
N ALA A 37 -5.81 -3.76 -5.43
CA ALA A 37 -6.05 -4.91 -6.30
C ALA A 37 -5.27 -6.15 -5.82
N PHE A 38 -4.03 -5.97 -5.38
CA PHE A 38 -3.23 -7.05 -4.80
C PHE A 38 -3.85 -7.61 -3.51
N LYS A 39 -4.29 -6.74 -2.60
CA LYS A 39 -4.97 -7.14 -1.37
C LYS A 39 -6.29 -7.87 -1.64
N ASP A 40 -7.08 -7.37 -2.58
CA ASP A 40 -8.39 -7.92 -2.91
C ASP A 40 -8.23 -9.31 -3.57
N GLY A 41 -7.26 -9.47 -4.49
CA GLY A 41 -6.96 -10.77 -5.10
C GLY A 41 -6.39 -11.80 -4.11
N MET A 42 -5.57 -11.39 -3.13
CA MET A 42 -5.07 -12.30 -2.10
C MET A 42 -6.20 -12.80 -1.18
N LYS A 43 -7.15 -11.93 -0.83
CA LYS A 43 -8.34 -12.30 -0.05
C LYS A 43 -9.29 -13.23 -0.80
N GLU A 44 -9.35 -13.11 -2.12
CA GLU A 44 -10.18 -13.98 -2.95
C GLU A 44 -9.58 -15.39 -3.04
N GLY A 45 -8.24 -15.48 -3.18
CA GLY A 45 -7.51 -16.75 -3.10
C GLY A 45 -7.65 -17.47 -1.75
N GLU A 46 -7.56 -16.74 -0.62
CA GLU A 46 -7.79 -17.33 0.71
C GLU A 46 -9.21 -17.90 0.85
N LYS A 47 -10.22 -17.23 0.31
CA LYS A 47 -11.62 -17.71 0.35
C LYS A 47 -11.83 -18.93 -0.54
N GLU A 48 -11.19 -19.00 -1.70
CA GLU A 48 -11.24 -20.19 -2.56
C GLU A 48 -10.55 -21.40 -1.93
N ASP A 49 -9.49 -21.19 -1.16
CA ASP A 49 -8.81 -22.24 -0.40
C ASP A 49 -9.63 -22.74 0.81
N GLU A 50 -10.42 -21.87 1.44
CA GLU A 50 -11.36 -22.25 2.51
C GLU A 50 -12.56 -23.05 1.98
N ILE A 51 -13.16 -22.66 0.85
CA ILE A 51 -14.30 -23.38 0.24
C ILE A 51 -13.88 -24.77 -0.26
N LYS A 52 -12.63 -24.95 -0.72
CA LYS A 52 -12.11 -26.26 -1.16
C LYS A 52 -11.81 -27.24 -0.02
N LYS A 53 -11.63 -26.77 1.22
CA LYS A 53 -11.38 -27.65 2.38
C LYS A 53 -12.68 -28.25 2.96
N ASP A 54 -13.79 -27.53 2.91
CA ASP A 54 -15.09 -28.02 3.43
C ASP A 54 -15.68 -29.17 2.59
N ASN A 55 -15.39 -29.23 1.29
CA ASN A 55 -15.91 -30.26 0.37
C ASN A 55 -15.02 -31.52 0.26
N LYS A 56 -13.94 -31.61 1.04
CA LYS A 56 -13.05 -32.81 1.07
C LYS A 56 -13.17 -33.62 2.36
N GLU A 57 -13.99 -33.18 3.31
CA GLU A 57 -14.16 -33.80 4.64
C GLU A 57 -15.60 -34.32 4.87
N LYS A 58 -16.43 -34.37 3.82
CA LYS A 58 -17.72 -35.07 3.80
C LYS A 58 -17.72 -36.25 2.84
#